data_AF-A0AAV3PP50-F1
#
_entry.id   AF-A0AAV3PP50-F1
#
_cell.length_a   1.000
_cell.length_b   1.000
_cell.length_c   1.000
_cell.angle_alpha   90.00
_cell.angle_beta   90.00
_cell.angle_gamma   90.00
#
_symmetry.space_group_name_H-M   'P 1'
#
loop_
_entity.id
_entity.type
_entity.pdbx_description
1 polymer ?
#
loop_
_entity_poly.entity_id
_entity_poly.type
_entity_poly.pdbx_seq_one_letter_code
_entity_poly.pdbx_strand_id
1 'polypeptide(L)'
;MSDYEGIHGDKGSSDCKIDATSLDKYPKFNVKHDNRNPKFVMGMFFGSRKELKQVIDTYSITDARAIKKWHLEHTCIPVFDNKSLTFTWLANYYEKKFRNSPAYKSSDFRKELRLKLGQHISKWMAWRAKAFKTVLLRIDHRFCVRHLHENFKRAGFKAQTYNDALWGVATATTTHSFKVKMDDMKSLDASAYK
;
A
#
# COMPACT_ATOMS: atom_id res chain seq x y z
N MET A 1 -38.58 17.49 1.92
CA MET A 1 -38.99 18.12 0.65
C MET A 1 -37.73 18.69 0.07
N SER A 2 -37.09 17.93 -0.83
CA SER A 2 -37.21 18.08 -2.29
C SER A 2 -36.73 19.49 -2.68
N ASP A 3 -35.67 19.67 -3.46
CA ASP A 3 -35.53 19.18 -4.83
C ASP A 3 -34.04 19.09 -5.20
N TYR A 4 -33.63 18.05 -5.94
CA TYR A 4 -32.55 18.22 -6.91
C TYR A 4 -32.80 17.27 -8.08
N GLU A 5 -33.25 17.89 -9.16
CA GLU A 5 -33.61 17.28 -10.43
C GLU A 5 -32.42 16.58 -11.08
N GLY A 6 -32.72 15.50 -11.79
CA GLY A 6 -31.75 14.70 -12.51
C GLY A 6 -31.15 15.44 -13.69
N ILE A 7 -29.86 15.18 -13.94
CA ILE A 7 -29.26 15.40 -15.26
C ILE A 7 -28.86 14.04 -15.79
N HIS A 8 -29.71 13.51 -16.67
CA HIS A 8 -29.34 12.47 -17.61
C HIS A 8 -28.43 13.07 -18.69
N GLY A 9 -27.31 12.40 -18.92
CA GLY A 9 -26.76 12.15 -20.26
C GLY A 9 -26.05 13.31 -20.94
N ASP A 10 -24.72 13.25 -20.92
CA ASP A 10 -23.99 13.39 -22.18
C ASP A 10 -22.88 12.33 -22.28
N LYS A 11 -22.91 11.55 -23.36
CA LYS A 11 -21.96 10.47 -23.64
C LYS A 11 -20.70 11.10 -24.24
N GLY A 12 -19.78 11.53 -23.39
CA GLY A 12 -18.43 11.91 -23.78
C GLY A 12 -17.45 10.76 -23.56
N SER A 13 -17.08 10.06 -24.64
CA SER A 13 -15.88 9.21 -24.68
C SER A 13 -14.68 10.02 -24.18
N SER A 14 -14.18 9.71 -22.98
CA SER A 14 -12.84 10.17 -22.60
C SER A 14 -11.84 9.10 -23.06
N ASP A 15 -11.54 9.17 -24.35
CA ASP A 15 -10.31 8.58 -24.88
C ASP A 15 -9.16 9.25 -24.15
N CYS A 16 -8.68 8.61 -23.08
CA CYS A 16 -7.40 8.96 -22.48
C CYS A 16 -6.33 8.74 -23.57
N LYS A 17 -5.92 9.84 -24.21
CA LYS A 17 -4.77 9.83 -25.13
C LYS A 17 -3.53 9.57 -24.30
N ILE A 18 -3.21 8.29 -24.12
CA ILE A 18 -1.90 7.81 -23.67
C ILE A 18 -0.93 8.10 -24.81
N ASP A 19 0.22 8.71 -24.49
CA ASP A 19 1.21 9.01 -25.53
C ASP A 19 1.67 7.70 -26.22
N ALA A 20 1.79 7.76 -27.55
CA ALA A 20 2.08 6.58 -28.37
C ALA A 20 3.48 6.00 -28.11
N THR A 21 4.35 6.74 -27.43
CA THR A 21 5.73 6.35 -27.08
C THR A 21 5.83 5.52 -25.79
N SER A 22 4.76 5.39 -24.99
CA SER A 22 4.74 4.52 -23.80
C SER A 22 3.99 3.19 -23.99
N LEU A 23 3.36 2.97 -25.14
CA LEU A 23 2.53 1.79 -25.42
C LEU A 23 3.36 0.52 -25.72
N ASP A 24 4.61 0.67 -26.16
CA ASP A 24 5.51 -0.46 -26.49
C ASP A 24 6.18 -1.10 -25.26
N LYS A 25 6.01 -0.52 -24.07
CA LYS A 25 6.63 -1.02 -22.83
C LYS A 25 5.95 -2.29 -22.30
N TYR A 26 4.67 -2.48 -22.61
CA TYR A 26 3.88 -3.58 -22.06
C TYR A 26 3.50 -4.57 -23.16
N PRO A 27 3.60 -5.88 -22.91
CA PRO A 27 3.26 -6.88 -23.90
C PRO A 27 1.78 -6.81 -24.27
N LYS A 28 1.46 -7.08 -25.53
CA LYS A 28 0.09 -7.25 -26.00
C LYS A 28 -0.25 -8.73 -26.05
N PHE A 29 -1.39 -9.10 -25.47
CA PHE A 29 -1.87 -10.47 -25.48
C PHE A 29 -2.19 -10.91 -26.92
N ASN A 30 -1.70 -12.08 -27.31
CA ASN A 30 -1.96 -12.67 -28.61
C ASN A 30 -2.80 -13.94 -28.44
N VAL A 31 -4.09 -13.84 -28.77
CA VAL A 31 -5.08 -14.93 -28.65
C VAL A 31 -4.62 -16.23 -29.32
N LYS A 32 -3.88 -16.18 -30.43
CA LYS A 32 -3.47 -17.41 -31.13
C LYS A 32 -2.39 -18.19 -30.37
N HIS A 33 -1.49 -17.48 -29.69
CA HIS A 33 -0.32 -18.07 -29.04
C HIS A 33 -0.52 -18.23 -27.53
N ASP A 34 -1.07 -17.21 -26.87
CA ASP A 34 -1.10 -17.13 -25.41
C ASP A 34 -2.33 -17.84 -24.81
N ASN A 35 -3.39 -18.06 -25.58
CA ASN A 35 -4.66 -18.61 -25.06
C ASN A 35 -4.57 -20.08 -24.61
N ARG A 36 -3.55 -20.84 -25.06
CA ARG A 36 -3.34 -22.22 -24.59
C ARG A 36 -2.79 -22.29 -23.16
N ASN A 37 -2.05 -21.27 -22.73
CA ASN A 37 -1.49 -21.17 -21.39
C ASN A 37 -1.27 -19.69 -21.04
N PRO A 38 -2.34 -18.96 -20.68
CA PRO A 38 -2.28 -17.52 -20.57
C PRO A 38 -1.44 -17.10 -19.35
N LYS A 39 -0.36 -16.37 -19.62
CA LYS A 39 0.53 -15.78 -18.60
C LYS A 39 0.28 -14.27 -18.52
N PHE A 40 -0.25 -13.81 -17.40
CA PHE A 40 -0.55 -12.39 -17.20
C PHE A 40 0.64 -11.64 -16.61
N VAL A 41 0.97 -10.50 -17.21
CA VAL A 41 1.98 -9.55 -16.71
C VAL A 41 1.30 -8.23 -16.37
N MET A 42 1.77 -7.54 -15.33
CA MET A 42 1.26 -6.22 -14.95
C MET A 42 1.40 -5.23 -16.11
N GLY A 43 0.27 -4.62 -16.51
CA GLY A 43 0.20 -3.65 -17.61
C GLY A 43 -0.03 -4.26 -19.00
N MET A 44 -0.19 -5.58 -19.11
CA MET A 44 -0.49 -6.26 -20.39
C MET A 44 -1.79 -5.75 -21.03
N PHE A 45 -1.76 -5.56 -22.35
CA PHE A 45 -2.90 -5.07 -23.13
C PHE A 45 -3.68 -6.19 -23.81
N PHE A 46 -5.00 -6.01 -23.93
CA PHE A 46 -5.90 -6.88 -24.68
C PHE A 46 -6.53 -6.07 -25.83
N GLY A 47 -6.72 -6.70 -26.99
CA GLY A 47 -7.33 -6.03 -28.13
C GLY A 47 -8.79 -5.65 -27.91
N SER A 48 -9.51 -6.36 -27.03
CA SER A 48 -10.86 -5.99 -26.62
C SER A 48 -11.24 -6.48 -25.22
N ARG A 49 -12.30 -5.90 -24.65
CA ARG A 49 -12.90 -6.39 -23.40
C ARG A 49 -13.38 -7.84 -23.50
N LYS A 50 -13.92 -8.24 -24.66
CA LYS A 50 -14.39 -9.61 -24.91
C LYS A 50 -13.23 -10.61 -24.87
N GLU A 51 -12.10 -10.20 -25.43
CA GLU A 51 -10.86 -10.98 -25.44
C GLU A 51 -10.34 -11.24 -24.04
N LEU A 52 -10.21 -10.20 -23.21
CA LEU A 52 -9.81 -10.36 -21.80
C LEU A 52 -10.70 -11.36 -21.06
N LYS A 53 -12.03 -11.27 -21.25
CA LYS A 53 -12.99 -12.15 -20.60
C LYS A 53 -12.78 -13.62 -20.98
N GLN A 54 -12.66 -13.90 -22.29
CA GLN A 54 -12.42 -15.26 -22.79
C GLN A 54 -11.13 -15.87 -22.24
N VAL A 55 -10.08 -15.07 -22.10
CA VAL A 55 -8.78 -15.52 -21.60
C VAL A 55 -8.84 -15.86 -20.11
N ILE A 56 -9.53 -15.06 -19.32
CA ILE A 56 -9.74 -15.30 -17.89
C ILE A 56 -10.61 -16.54 -17.65
N ASP A 57 -11.66 -16.71 -18.45
CA ASP A 57 -12.52 -17.90 -18.40
C ASP A 57 -11.70 -19.16 -18.73
N THR A 58 -10.86 -19.10 -19.76
CA THR A 58 -9.94 -20.20 -20.15
C THR A 58 -8.94 -20.50 -19.03
N TYR A 59 -8.30 -19.47 -18.46
CA TYR A 59 -7.34 -19.62 -17.35
C TYR A 59 -7.97 -20.24 -16.11
N SER A 60 -9.21 -19.84 -15.78
CA SER A 60 -9.97 -20.34 -14.64
C SER A 60 -10.24 -21.85 -14.74
N ILE A 61 -10.42 -22.36 -15.96
CA ILE A 61 -10.61 -23.79 -16.26
C ILE A 61 -9.28 -24.54 -16.12
N THR A 62 -8.16 -23.97 -16.60
CA THR A 62 -6.85 -24.64 -16.59
C THR A 62 -6.17 -24.66 -15.23
N ASP A 63 -6.32 -23.61 -14.42
CA ASP A 63 -5.63 -23.45 -13.11
C ASP A 63 -6.55 -23.70 -11.91
N ALA A 64 -7.80 -24.15 -12.14
CA ALA A 64 -8.85 -24.38 -11.13
C ALA A 64 -9.14 -23.19 -10.20
N ARG A 65 -8.67 -21.98 -10.54
CA ARG A 65 -8.92 -20.73 -9.81
C ARG A 65 -10.05 -19.97 -10.49
N ALA A 66 -11.28 -20.42 -10.24
CA ALA A 66 -12.45 -19.79 -10.81
C ALA A 66 -12.73 -18.42 -10.17
N ILE A 67 -12.72 -17.36 -10.99
CA ILE A 67 -13.26 -16.07 -10.57
C ILE A 67 -14.78 -16.17 -10.59
N LYS A 68 -15.38 -16.30 -9.40
CA LYS A 68 -16.80 -16.66 -9.23
C LYS A 68 -17.79 -15.62 -9.75
N LYS A 69 -17.42 -14.34 -9.85
CA LYS A 69 -18.34 -13.26 -10.24
C LYS A 69 -17.60 -12.05 -10.83
N TRP A 70 -17.92 -11.70 -12.07
CA TRP A 70 -17.43 -10.52 -12.77
C TRP A 70 -18.57 -9.54 -13.00
N HIS A 71 -18.56 -8.40 -12.29
CA HIS A 71 -19.51 -7.31 -12.52
C HIS A 71 -18.86 -6.28 -13.46
N LEU A 72 -19.34 -6.24 -14.72
CA LEU A 72 -18.77 -5.39 -15.78
C LEU A 72 -19.21 -3.92 -15.71
N GLU A 73 -20.35 -3.64 -15.09
CA GLU A 73 -20.82 -2.29 -14.76
C GLU A 73 -20.37 -1.99 -13.33
N HIS A 74 -19.51 -1.00 -13.15
CA HIS A 74 -19.08 -0.59 -11.82
C HIS A 74 -20.22 0.19 -11.14
N THR A 75 -21.04 -0.48 -10.35
CA THR A 75 -21.95 0.17 -9.40
C THR A 75 -21.28 0.38 -8.05
N CYS A 76 -20.01 -0.03 -7.91
CA CYS A 76 -19.29 0.06 -6.66
C CYS A 76 -19.16 1.52 -6.24
N ILE A 77 -19.80 1.81 -5.12
CA ILE A 77 -19.58 3.05 -4.37
C ILE A 77 -18.08 3.13 -4.10
N PRO A 78 -17.44 4.30 -4.31
CA PRO A 78 -16.01 4.45 -4.06
C PRO A 78 -15.67 3.93 -2.66
N VAL A 79 -14.79 2.93 -2.59
CA VAL A 79 -14.30 2.42 -1.30
C VAL A 79 -13.18 3.35 -0.88
N PHE A 80 -13.54 4.26 0.01
CA PHE A 80 -12.62 5.29 0.46
C PHE A 80 -11.61 4.79 1.48
N ASP A 81 -11.68 3.55 1.96
CA ASP A 81 -10.77 3.00 2.95
C ASP A 81 -9.76 2.04 2.31
N ASN A 82 -8.56 2.54 2.04
CA ASN A 82 -7.47 1.76 1.46
C ASN A 82 -6.44 1.42 2.54
N LYS A 83 -6.37 0.13 2.93
CA LYS A 83 -5.43 -0.36 3.95
C LYS A 83 -3.97 -0.26 3.51
N SER A 84 -3.69 -0.25 2.20
CA SER A 84 -2.35 -0.09 1.66
C SER A 84 -1.88 1.37 1.72
N LEU A 85 -2.81 2.32 1.89
CA LEU A 85 -2.49 3.72 2.01
C LEU A 85 -2.08 4.08 3.43
N THR A 86 -0.80 3.83 3.73
CA THR A 86 -0.22 4.17 5.03
C THR A 86 0.20 5.64 5.10
N PHE A 87 0.27 6.19 6.32
CA PHE A 87 0.79 7.55 6.52
C PHE A 87 2.25 7.68 6.02
N THR A 88 3.03 6.60 6.14
CA THR A 88 4.42 6.53 5.67
C THR A 88 4.50 6.66 4.16
N TRP A 89 3.63 5.95 3.43
CA TRP A 89 3.56 6.06 1.97
C TRP A 89 3.20 7.49 1.55
N LEU A 90 2.16 8.08 2.16
CA LEU A 90 1.75 9.46 1.90
C LEU A 90 2.88 10.46 2.19
N ALA A 91 3.58 10.29 3.30
CA ALA A 91 4.68 11.14 3.70
C ALA A 91 5.82 11.13 2.67
N ASN A 92 6.21 9.94 2.21
CA ASN A 92 7.29 9.77 1.22
C ASN A 92 6.86 10.29 -0.17
N TYR A 93 5.65 9.96 -0.62
CA TYR A 93 5.16 10.37 -1.94
C TYR A 93 5.03 11.90 -2.05
N TYR A 94 4.53 12.55 -1.00
CA TYR A 94 4.32 14.01 -0.97
C TYR A 94 5.46 14.79 -0.34
N GLU A 95 6.62 14.17 -0.09
CA GLU A 95 7.74 14.77 0.63
C GLU A 95 8.17 16.12 0.06
N LYS A 96 8.39 16.19 -1.26
CA LYS A 96 8.81 17.42 -1.95
C LYS A 96 7.79 18.54 -1.76
N LYS A 97 6.50 18.20 -1.79
CA LYS A 97 5.41 19.18 -1.65
C LYS A 97 5.31 19.71 -0.23
N PHE A 98 5.48 18.86 0.77
CA PHE A 98 5.51 19.30 2.16
C PHE A 98 6.71 20.20 2.46
N ARG A 99 7.87 19.93 1.85
CA ARG A 99 9.07 20.76 1.98
C ARG A 99 8.93 22.12 1.30
N ASN A 100 8.41 22.15 0.07
CA ASN A 100 8.26 23.37 -0.73
C ASN A 100 7.11 24.27 -0.24
N SER A 101 6.22 23.77 0.60
CA SER A 101 5.05 24.51 1.09
C SER A 101 4.81 24.25 2.57
N PRO A 102 5.63 24.83 3.48
CA PRO A 102 5.49 24.61 4.92
C PRO A 102 4.11 25.06 5.46
N ALA A 103 3.50 26.09 4.86
CA ALA A 103 2.15 26.58 5.19
C ALA A 103 1.00 25.68 4.71
N TYR A 104 1.29 24.60 3.98
CA TYR A 104 0.27 23.74 3.36
C TYR A 104 -0.60 23.05 4.42
N LYS A 105 -1.89 23.39 4.50
CA LYS A 105 -2.75 22.91 5.58
C LYS A 105 -3.10 21.44 5.35
N SER A 106 -3.18 20.66 6.44
CA SER A 106 -3.61 19.27 6.37
C SER A 106 -5.04 19.11 5.83
N SER A 107 -5.89 20.15 5.94
CA SER A 107 -7.22 20.20 5.31
C SER A 107 -7.13 20.19 3.79
N ASP A 108 -6.22 20.98 3.24
CA ASP A 108 -6.04 21.13 1.79
C ASP A 108 -5.38 19.88 1.22
N PHE A 109 -4.46 19.26 1.99
CA PHE A 109 -3.94 17.94 1.69
C PHE A 109 -5.02 16.87 1.58
N ARG A 110 -5.97 16.84 2.51
CA ARG A 110 -7.11 15.90 2.46
C ARG A 110 -8.00 16.14 1.24
N LYS A 111 -8.27 17.41 0.92
CA LYS A 111 -9.05 17.77 -0.28
C LYS A 111 -8.33 17.28 -1.53
N GLU A 112 -7.03 17.50 -1.63
CA GLU A 112 -6.24 17.08 -2.79
C GLU A 112 -6.21 15.57 -2.97
N LEU A 113 -6.02 14.79 -1.90
CA LEU A 113 -6.06 13.32 -1.98
C LEU A 113 -7.44 12.82 -2.42
N ARG A 114 -8.50 13.47 -1.93
CA ARG A 114 -9.87 13.14 -2.36
C ARG A 114 -10.08 13.43 -3.84
N LEU A 115 -9.58 14.56 -4.33
CA LEU A 115 -9.76 14.97 -5.74
C LEU A 115 -8.88 14.17 -6.70
N LYS A 116 -7.62 13.91 -6.35
CA LYS A 116 -6.65 13.24 -7.25
C LYS A 116 -6.69 11.72 -7.18
N LEU A 117 -6.79 11.18 -5.97
CA LEU A 117 -6.70 9.73 -5.73
C LEU A 117 -8.07 9.12 -5.37
N GLY A 118 -9.14 9.91 -5.31
CA GLY A 118 -10.45 9.44 -4.88
C GLY A 118 -10.48 8.97 -3.42
N GLN A 119 -9.46 9.32 -2.63
CA GLN A 119 -9.23 8.69 -1.33
C GLN A 119 -9.68 9.59 -0.18
N HIS A 120 -10.43 9.01 0.77
CA HIS A 120 -10.66 9.65 2.04
C HIS A 120 -9.62 9.23 3.08
N ILE A 121 -9.01 10.20 3.76
CA ILE A 121 -8.13 9.93 4.89
C ILE A 121 -8.58 10.72 6.11
N SER A 122 -8.27 10.21 7.30
CA SER A 122 -8.56 10.91 8.54
C SER A 122 -7.71 12.18 8.70
N LYS A 123 -8.19 13.14 9.50
CA LYS A 123 -7.45 14.36 9.86
C LYS A 123 -6.08 14.02 10.44
N TRP A 124 -6.05 13.03 11.32
CA TRP A 124 -4.84 12.58 12.01
C TRP A 124 -3.84 11.92 11.07
N MET A 125 -4.30 11.13 10.10
CA MET A 125 -3.42 10.54 9.10
C MET A 125 -2.77 11.61 8.20
N ALA A 126 -3.56 12.60 7.77
CA ALA A 126 -3.07 13.73 6.99
C ALA A 126 -2.03 14.56 7.75
N TRP A 127 -2.35 14.89 9.01
CA TRP A 127 -1.43 15.62 9.88
C TRP A 127 -0.16 14.83 10.15
N ARG A 128 -0.27 13.53 10.47
CA ARG A 128 0.89 12.66 10.75
C ARG A 128 1.80 12.53 9.53
N ALA A 129 1.24 12.33 8.34
CA ALA A 129 2.02 12.24 7.09
C ALA A 129 2.82 13.53 6.82
N LYS A 130 2.20 14.70 7.00
CA LYS A 130 2.89 15.99 6.87
C LYS A 130 3.96 16.14 7.96
N ALA A 131 3.59 15.98 9.23
CA ALA A 131 4.48 16.17 10.37
C ALA A 131 5.73 15.27 10.31
N PHE A 132 5.56 14.03 9.83
CA PHE A 132 6.67 13.09 9.65
C PHE A 132 7.80 13.65 8.77
N LYS A 133 7.45 14.41 7.73
CA LYS A 133 8.43 14.99 6.79
C LYS A 133 8.67 16.48 6.97
N THR A 134 7.97 17.17 7.86
CA THR A 134 8.26 18.59 8.14
C THR A 134 8.93 18.78 9.49
N VAL A 135 8.54 18.01 10.50
CA VAL A 135 9.03 18.14 11.88
C VAL A 135 10.08 17.07 12.16
N LEU A 136 9.85 15.84 11.70
CA LEU A 136 10.62 14.66 12.14
C LEU A 136 11.76 14.26 11.19
N LEU A 137 12.12 15.07 10.18
CA LEU A 137 13.12 14.70 9.16
C LEU A 137 14.52 14.37 9.69
N ARG A 138 14.87 14.90 10.87
CA ARG A 138 16.21 14.78 11.46
C ARG A 138 16.19 14.08 12.81
N ILE A 139 15.07 13.45 13.17
CA ILE A 139 14.94 12.75 14.43
C ILE A 139 15.11 11.26 14.14
N ASP A 140 16.08 10.64 14.79
CA ASP A 140 16.21 9.20 14.78
C ASP A 140 14.96 8.58 15.41
N HIS A 141 14.22 7.83 14.59
CA HIS A 141 13.01 7.16 15.03
C HIS A 141 13.39 5.94 15.87
N ARG A 142 13.11 6.01 17.17
CA ARG A 142 13.22 4.86 18.07
C ARG A 142 11.90 4.10 18.12
N PHE A 143 11.97 2.77 18.04
CA PHE A 143 10.83 1.93 18.34
C PHE A 143 10.60 1.90 19.86
N CYS A 144 9.35 2.08 20.28
CA CYS A 144 9.00 1.94 21.68
C CYS A 144 9.18 0.47 22.09
N VAL A 145 9.99 0.23 23.12
CA VAL A 145 10.29 -1.12 23.63
C VAL A 145 9.02 -1.88 23.99
N ARG A 146 7.99 -1.19 24.48
CA ARG A 146 6.66 -1.78 24.73
C ARG A 146 6.04 -2.38 23.46
N HIS A 147 6.07 -1.66 22.34
CA HIS A 147 5.56 -2.21 21.07
C HIS A 147 6.46 -3.32 20.53
N LEU A 148 7.78 -3.20 20.71
CA LEU A 148 8.70 -4.26 20.33
C LEU A 148 8.42 -5.54 21.12
N HIS A 149 8.16 -5.42 22.43
CA HIS A 149 7.77 -6.51 23.32
C HIS A 149 6.43 -7.15 22.91
N GLU A 150 5.42 -6.34 22.57
CA GLU A 150 4.14 -6.85 22.06
C GLU A 150 4.31 -7.63 20.75
N ASN A 151 5.17 -7.14 19.84
CA ASN A 151 5.52 -7.87 18.61
C ASN A 151 6.26 -9.17 18.93
N PHE A 152 7.20 -9.15 19.89
CA PHE A 152 7.94 -10.31 20.34
C PHE A 152 7.01 -11.40 20.92
N LYS A 153 6.04 -11.00 21.74
CA LYS A 153 5.00 -11.89 22.27
C LYS A 153 4.09 -12.45 21.19
N ARG A 154 3.75 -11.65 20.17
CA ARG A 154 2.97 -12.08 19.00
C ARG A 154 3.73 -13.11 18.15
N ALA A 155 5.06 -13.01 18.07
CA ALA A 155 5.91 -13.98 17.39
C ALA A 155 6.08 -15.31 18.15
N GLY A 156 5.62 -15.40 19.40
CA GLY A 156 5.67 -16.62 20.22
C GLY A 156 6.61 -16.53 21.42
N PHE A 157 7.46 -15.51 21.49
CA PHE A 157 8.42 -15.31 22.59
C PHE A 157 7.74 -14.66 23.80
N LYS A 158 7.09 -15.49 24.62
CA LYS A 158 6.25 -15.02 25.75
C LYS A 158 6.92 -15.16 27.13
N ALA A 159 7.99 -15.95 27.23
CA ALA A 159 8.66 -16.21 28.50
C ALA A 159 9.35 -14.96 29.06
N GLN A 160 9.47 -14.88 30.39
CA GLN A 160 10.06 -13.72 31.06
C GLN A 160 11.53 -13.52 30.68
N THR A 161 12.28 -14.60 30.45
CA THR A 161 13.68 -14.57 29.99
C THR A 161 13.87 -13.80 28.68
N TYR A 162 12.93 -13.94 27.73
CA TYR A 162 12.94 -13.17 26.49
C TYR A 162 12.64 -11.69 26.72
N ASN A 163 11.75 -11.38 27.67
CA ASN A 163 11.44 -10.01 28.02
C ASN A 163 12.67 -9.34 28.64
N ASP A 164 13.33 -10.01 29.59
CA ASP A 164 14.52 -9.50 30.26
C ASP A 164 15.68 -9.31 29.28
N ALA A 165 15.87 -10.26 28.35
CA ALA A 165 16.84 -10.12 27.26
C ALA A 165 16.52 -8.92 26.34
N LEU A 166 15.25 -8.75 25.94
CA LEU A 166 14.80 -7.64 25.11
C LEU A 166 15.02 -6.28 25.81
N TRP A 167 14.70 -6.19 27.10
CA TRP A 167 14.94 -4.99 27.90
C TRP A 167 16.44 -4.72 28.06
N GLY A 168 17.25 -5.76 28.27
CA GLY A 168 18.71 -5.65 28.32
C GLY A 168 19.31 -5.11 27.02
N VAL A 169 18.85 -5.60 25.87
CA VAL A 169 19.23 -5.08 24.54
C VAL A 169 18.80 -3.62 24.38
N ALA A 170 17.54 -3.31 24.72
CA ALA A 170 16.97 -1.98 24.50
C ALA A 170 17.55 -0.89 25.41
N THR A 171 18.06 -1.27 26.59
CA THR A 171 18.67 -0.36 27.57
C THR A 171 20.19 -0.21 27.39
N ALA A 172 20.81 -0.98 26.49
CA ALA A 172 22.23 -0.89 26.20
C ALA A 172 22.62 0.50 25.67
N THR A 173 23.56 1.15 26.34
CA THR A 173 24.00 2.51 26.01
C THR A 173 25.19 2.55 25.06
N THR A 174 25.94 1.45 24.95
CA THR A 174 27.15 1.33 24.12
C THR A 174 26.99 0.23 23.06
N THR A 175 27.64 0.40 21.91
CA THR A 175 27.63 -0.59 20.82
C THR A 175 28.17 -1.95 21.25
N HIS A 176 29.22 -1.98 22.08
CA HIS A 176 29.77 -3.22 22.63
C HIS A 176 28.75 -3.93 23.54
N SER A 177 28.18 -3.23 24.52
CA SER A 177 27.15 -3.81 25.40
C SER A 177 25.93 -4.30 24.63
N PHE A 178 25.53 -3.59 23.57
CA PHE A 178 24.43 -4.00 22.70
C PHE A 178 24.75 -5.32 21.98
N LYS A 179 25.96 -5.46 21.40
CA LYS A 179 26.38 -6.70 20.73
C LYS A 179 26.38 -7.88 21.69
N VAL A 180 26.96 -7.71 22.87
CA VAL A 180 26.95 -8.76 23.91
C VAL A 180 25.52 -9.16 24.28
N LYS A 181 24.63 -8.19 24.50
CA LYS A 181 23.21 -8.48 24.85
C LYS A 181 22.43 -9.14 23.72
N MET A 182 22.74 -8.79 22.47
CA MET A 182 22.17 -9.44 21.29
C MET A 182 22.68 -10.88 21.14
N ASP A 183 23.95 -11.14 21.45
CA ASP A 183 24.54 -12.48 21.48
C ASP A 183 23.96 -13.33 22.63
N ASP A 184 23.75 -12.74 23.82
CA ASP A 184 23.02 -13.36 24.93
C ASP A 184 21.62 -13.81 24.46
N MET A 185 20.87 -12.94 23.79
CA MET A 185 19.55 -13.27 23.22
C MET A 185 19.62 -14.39 22.18
N LYS A 186 20.66 -14.39 21.34
CA LYS A 186 20.89 -15.43 20.33
C LYS A 186 21.19 -16.80 20.96
N SER A 187 21.89 -16.81 22.10
CA SER A 187 22.17 -18.03 22.86
C SER A 187 20.92 -18.66 23.48
N LEU A 188 19.90 -17.83 23.81
CA LEU A 188 18.62 -18.30 24.33
C LEU A 188 17.81 -18.98 23.23
N ASP A 189 17.62 -18.29 22.10
CA ASP A 189 16.93 -18.83 20.94
C ASP A 189 17.40 -18.11 19.67
N ALA A 190 17.94 -18.88 18.72
CA ALA A 190 18.42 -18.34 17.45
C ALA A 190 17.31 -17.70 16.59
N SER A 191 16.05 -18.10 16.79
CA SER A 191 14.87 -17.54 16.13
C SER A 191 14.46 -16.20 16.71
N ALA A 192 14.72 -15.96 18.00
CA ALA A 192 14.43 -14.69 18.67
C ALA A 192 15.40 -13.56 18.23
N TYR A 193 16.58 -13.94 17.74
CA TYR A 193 17.59 -13.02 17.20
C TYR A 193 17.31 -12.56 15.75
N LYS A 194 16.49 -13.30 15.00
CA LYS A 194 16.17 -12.99 13.59
C LYS A 194 15.12 -11.89 13.46
#